data_AF-A0A377BG11-F1
#
_entry.id   AF-A0A377BG11-F1
#
_cell.length_a   1.000
_cell.length_b   1.000
_cell.length_c   1.000
_cell.angle_alpha   90.00
_cell.angle_beta   90.00
_cell.angle_gamma   90.00
#
_symmetry.space_group_name_H-M   'P 1'
#
loop_
_entity.id
_entity.type
_entity.pdbx_description
1 polymer ?
#
loop_
_entity_poly.entity_id
_entity_poly.type
_entity_poly.pdbx_seq_one_letter_code
_entity_poly.pdbx_strand_id
1 'polypeptide(L)'
;MRAELALESLREQVERAVINSYELTRNIQKYAEVRSTINVDSEGEAHMGQLLFEIDIEHYQGPEDFYPVQSVPLEGMDIAVDMPDGTVKPGISLNLQE
;
A
#
# COMPACT_ATOMS: atom_id res chain seq x y z
N MET A 1 34.82 -0.05 17.30
CA MET A 1 34.30 -1.08 18.23
C MET A 1 32.95 -0.72 18.88
N ARG A 2 32.82 0.27 19.79
CA ARG A 2 31.50 0.55 20.43
C ARG A 2 30.41 1.00 19.45
N ALA A 3 30.74 1.91 18.53
CA ALA A 3 29.79 2.40 17.53
C ALA A 3 29.32 1.28 16.58
N GLU A 4 30.26 0.48 16.09
CA GLU A 4 30.00 -0.69 15.23
C GLU A 4 29.07 -1.70 15.90
N LEU A 5 29.36 -2.10 17.16
CA LEU A 5 28.48 -3.02 17.92
C LEU A 5 27.08 -2.45 18.17
N ALA A 6 26.99 -1.13 18.39
CA ALA A 6 25.70 -0.46 18.55
C ALA A 6 24.91 -0.46 17.23
N LEU A 7 25.58 -0.24 16.09
CA LEU A 7 24.97 -0.28 14.77
C LEU A 7 24.58 -1.69 14.35
N GLU A 8 25.35 -2.71 14.75
CA GLU A 8 24.98 -4.13 14.60
C GLU A 8 23.69 -4.44 15.37
N SER A 9 23.60 -4.01 16.62
CA SER A 9 22.37 -4.17 17.41
C SER A 9 21.19 -3.42 16.81
N LEU A 10 21.42 -2.21 16.29
CA LEU A 10 20.39 -1.43 15.61
C LEU A 10 19.92 -2.12 14.32
N ARG A 11 20.85 -2.72 13.56
CA ARG A 11 20.51 -3.49 12.35
C ARG A 11 19.53 -4.62 12.70
N GLU A 12 19.86 -5.42 13.69
CA GLU A 12 19.01 -6.54 14.12
C GLU A 12 17.62 -6.05 14.58
N GLN A 13 17.55 -4.93 15.29
CA GLN A 13 16.29 -4.33 15.71
C GLN A 13 15.44 -3.88 14.51
N VAL A 14 16.06 -3.23 13.52
CA VAL A 14 15.37 -2.79 12.30
C VAL A 14 14.87 -3.99 11.49
N GLU A 15 15.71 -5.01 11.27
CA GLU A 15 15.32 -6.21 10.54
C GLU A 15 14.13 -6.91 11.20
N ARG A 16 14.16 -7.07 12.53
CA ARG A 16 13.04 -7.64 13.28
C ARG A 16 11.79 -6.78 13.17
N ALA A 17 11.91 -5.47 13.26
CA ALA A 17 10.77 -4.57 13.18
C ALA A 17 10.11 -4.61 11.78
N VAL A 18 10.92 -4.61 10.72
CA VAL A 18 10.43 -4.62 9.34
C VAL A 18 9.79 -5.96 8.99
N ILE A 19 10.48 -7.08 9.22
CA ILE A 19 10.00 -8.41 8.86
C ILE A 19 8.72 -8.78 9.63
N ASN A 20 8.64 -8.40 10.91
CA ASN A 20 7.49 -8.75 11.75
C ASN A 20 6.39 -7.67 11.76
N SER A 21 6.53 -6.59 10.97
CA SER A 21 5.49 -5.55 10.91
C SER A 21 4.29 -6.07 10.14
N TYR A 22 3.18 -6.26 10.84
CA TYR A 22 1.90 -6.64 10.23
C TYR A 22 1.43 -5.63 9.18
N GLU A 23 1.59 -4.33 9.46
CA GLU A 23 1.21 -3.26 8.55
C GLU A 23 2.01 -3.28 7.24
N LEU A 24 3.28 -3.69 7.28
CA LEU A 24 4.08 -3.85 6.07
C LEU A 24 3.67 -5.14 5.34
N THR A 25 3.62 -6.27 6.05
CA THR A 25 3.33 -7.58 5.46
C THR A 25 1.93 -7.67 4.81
N ARG A 26 0.94 -6.90 5.29
CA ARG A 26 -0.39 -6.86 4.65
C ARG A 26 -0.45 -6.05 3.35
N ASN A 27 0.48 -5.11 3.15
CA ASN A 27 0.52 -4.21 1.99
C ASN A 27 1.63 -4.59 1.00
N ILE A 28 2.53 -5.49 1.38
CA ILE A 28 3.65 -5.97 0.59
C ILE A 28 3.38 -7.42 0.22
N GLN A 29 3.58 -7.76 -1.05
CA GLN A 29 3.46 -9.16 -1.47
C GLN A 29 4.70 -9.95 -1.06
N LYS A 30 5.88 -9.35 -1.21
CA LYS A 30 7.16 -9.98 -0.89
C LYS A 30 8.27 -8.94 -0.68
N TYR A 31 9.15 -9.20 0.29
CA TYR A 31 10.49 -8.61 0.33
C TYR A 31 11.38 -9.35 -0.66
N ALA A 32 11.75 -8.72 -1.76
CA ALA A 32 12.58 -9.31 -2.79
C ALA A 32 14.03 -9.46 -2.31
N GLU A 33 14.55 -8.43 -1.66
CA GLU A 33 15.90 -8.41 -1.09
C GLU A 33 16.01 -7.43 0.08
N VAL A 34 16.84 -7.75 1.07
CA VAL A 34 17.16 -6.88 2.20
C VAL A 34 18.66 -6.87 2.38
N ARG A 35 19.28 -5.70 2.25
CA ARG A 35 20.72 -5.49 2.38
C ARG A 35 20.99 -4.40 3.41
N SER A 36 22.14 -4.47 4.06
CA SER A 36 22.61 -3.39 4.91
C SER A 36 24.12 -3.24 4.88
N THR A 37 24.59 -2.01 5.09
CA THR A 37 26.01 -1.66 5.14
C THR A 37 26.27 -0.81 6.38
N ILE A 38 27.27 -1.17 7.17
CA ILE A 38 27.78 -0.35 8.27
C ILE A 38 29.07 0.33 7.81
N ASN A 39 29.13 1.65 7.96
CA ASN A 39 30.33 2.44 7.78
C ASN A 39 30.65 3.14 9.10
N VAL A 40 31.89 3.05 9.56
CA VAL A 40 32.36 3.77 10.74
C VAL A 40 33.56 4.60 10.32
N ASP A 41 33.42 5.92 10.39
CA ASP A 41 34.52 6.85 10.13
C ASP A 41 35.07 7.38 11.46
N SER A 42 36.36 7.12 11.65
CA SER A 42 37.13 7.56 12.82
C SER A 42 38.20 8.60 12.47
N GLU A 43 38.34 8.96 11.20
CA GLU A 43 39.44 9.79 10.69
C GLU A 43 39.14 11.31 10.74
N GLY A 44 37.91 11.73 11.08
CA GLY A 44 37.49 13.13 11.25
C GLY A 44 37.26 13.58 12.70
N GLU A 45 37.03 14.90 12.92
CA GLU A 45 36.72 15.48 14.24
C GLU A 45 35.43 14.93 14.88
N ALA A 46 34.47 14.51 14.06
CA ALA A 46 33.25 13.85 14.50
C ALA A 46 33.34 12.36 14.20
N HIS A 47 33.54 11.54 15.22
CA HIS A 47 33.42 10.08 15.09
C HIS A 47 31.98 9.73 14.72
N MET A 48 31.75 9.34 13.47
CA MET A 48 30.42 9.04 12.95
C MET A 48 30.31 7.58 12.54
N GLY A 49 29.25 6.93 13.00
CA GLY A 49 28.84 5.63 12.54
C GLY A 49 27.56 5.75 11.72
N GLN A 50 27.48 5.05 10.60
CA GLN A 50 26.36 5.01 9.69
C GLN A 50 25.92 3.57 9.46
N LEU A 51 24.60 3.34 9.48
CA LEU A 51 23.96 2.11 9.04
C LEU A 51 23.01 2.46 7.89
N LEU A 52 23.27 1.89 6.72
CA LEU A 52 22.43 2.02 5.54
C LEU A 52 21.65 0.71 5.34
N PHE A 53 20.35 0.82 5.10
CA PHE A 53 19.49 -0.30 4.69
C PHE A 53 18.96 -0.05 3.28
N GLU A 54 18.93 -1.11 2.48
CA GLU A 54 18.34 -1.13 1.15
C GLU A 54 17.38 -2.31 1.09
N ILE A 55 16.11 -2.03 0.82
CA ILE A 55 15.03 -3.02 0.89
C ILE A 55 14.27 -2.98 -0.43
N ASP A 56 14.33 -4.08 -1.17
CA ASP A 56 13.62 -4.26 -2.42
C ASP A 56 12.28 -4.93 -2.12
N ILE A 57 11.19 -4.31 -2.57
CA ILE A 57 9.81 -4.72 -2.24
C ILE A 57 9.02 -4.93 -3.52
N GLU A 58 8.32 -6.06 -3.59
CA GLU A 58 7.30 -6.32 -4.60
C GLU A 58 5.92 -6.06 -4.01
N HIS A 59 5.12 -5.24 -4.69
CA HIS A 59 3.71 -5.08 -4.38
C HIS A 59 2.87 -5.14 -5.66
N TYR A 60 1.70 -5.74 -5.55
CA TYR A 60 0.74 -5.79 -6.63
C TYR A 60 0.08 -4.41 -6.77
N GLN A 61 0.04 -3.92 -8.01
CA GLN A 61 -0.73 -2.75 -8.41
C GLN A 61 -1.66 -3.17 -9.53
N GLY A 62 -2.96 -3.02 -9.30
CA GLY A 62 -3.96 -3.45 -10.26
C GLY A 62 -4.24 -2.40 -11.34
N PRO A 63 -4.97 -2.78 -12.40
CA PRO A 63 -5.48 -1.83 -13.39
C PRO A 63 -6.26 -0.65 -12.78
N GLU A 64 -6.94 -0.90 -11.65
CA GLU A 64 -7.63 0.10 -10.83
C GLU A 64 -6.70 1.21 -10.31
N ASP A 65 -5.44 0.89 -10.02
CA ASP A 65 -4.43 1.85 -9.54
C ASP A 65 -3.71 2.55 -10.70
N PHE A 66 -3.60 1.88 -11.86
CA PHE A 66 -2.84 2.36 -13.02
C PHE A 66 -3.67 3.17 -14.02
N TYR A 67 -4.94 2.81 -14.21
CA TYR A 67 -5.86 3.45 -15.16
C TYR A 67 -7.27 3.49 -14.58
N PRO A 68 -7.51 4.29 -13.51
CA PRO A 68 -8.83 4.40 -12.93
C PRO A 68 -9.80 4.93 -14.00
N VAL A 69 -10.79 4.12 -14.36
CA VAL A 69 -11.91 4.59 -15.18
C VAL A 69 -12.77 5.43 -14.25
N GLN A 70 -12.85 6.73 -14.51
CA GLN A 70 -13.82 7.59 -13.83
C GLN A 70 -15.22 7.05 -14.11
N SER A 71 -15.86 6.47 -13.10
CA SER A 71 -17.26 6.13 -13.17
C SER A 71 -18.09 7.37 -12.90
N VAL A 72 -19.21 7.48 -13.61
CA VAL A 72 -20.29 8.38 -13.22
C VAL A 72 -21.14 7.68 -12.14
N PRO A 73 -21.42 8.33 -11.00
CA PRO A 73 -22.33 7.80 -10.00
C PRO A 73 -23.70 7.50 -10.61
N LEU A 74 -24.34 6.41 -10.18
CA LEU A 74 -25.71 6.12 -10.58
C LEU A 74 -26.65 7.13 -9.92
N GLU A 75 -27.22 8.03 -10.71
CA GLU A 75 -28.09 9.11 -10.21
C GLU A 75 -29.50 8.61 -9.85
N GLY A 76 -29.98 7.59 -10.57
CA GLY A 76 -31.30 7.04 -10.39
C GLY A 76 -31.56 5.82 -11.26
N MET A 77 -32.70 5.18 -11.04
CA MET A 77 -33.12 3.99 -11.77
C MET A 77 -34.64 3.95 -11.92
N ASP A 78 -35.11 3.71 -13.14
CA ASP A 78 -36.51 3.44 -13.44
C ASP A 78 -36.72 1.94 -13.68
N ILE A 79 -37.70 1.37 -13.00
CA ILE A 79 -38.14 -0.01 -13.20
C ILE A 79 -39.53 0.05 -13.81
N ALA A 80 -39.71 -0.53 -15.00
CA ALA A 80 -41.00 -0.63 -15.66
C ALA A 80 -41.32 -2.09 -16.00
N VAL A 81 -42.59 -2.47 -15.88
CA VAL A 81 -43.08 -3.76 -16.34
C VAL A 81 -43.66 -3.59 -17.74
N ASP A 82 -43.20 -4.40 -18.69
CA ASP A 82 -43.76 -4.42 -20.02
C ASP A 82 -45.14 -5.08 -20.01
N MET A 83 -46.11 -4.40 -20.59
CA MET A 83 -47.53 -4.76 -20.48
C MET A 83 -48.21 -4.68 -21.85
N PRO A 84 -49.22 -5.53 -22.10
CA PRO A 84 -49.98 -5.51 -23.35
C PRO A 84 -50.64 -4.16 -23.66
N ASP A 85 -50.84 -3.89 -24.95
CA ASP A 85 -51.45 -2.65 -25.42
C ASP A 85 -52.82 -2.38 -24.77
N GLY A 86 -53.03 -1.13 -24.33
CA GLY A 86 -54.25 -0.69 -23.67
C GLY A 86 -54.28 -0.92 -22.15
N THR A 87 -53.21 -1.46 -21.55
CA THR A 87 -53.12 -1.66 -20.10
C THR A 87 -52.20 -0.64 -19.43
N VAL A 88 -52.44 -0.39 -18.13
CA VAL A 88 -51.59 0.51 -17.32
C VAL A 88 -50.20 -0.10 -17.20
N LYS A 89 -49.16 0.70 -17.44
CA LYS A 89 -47.76 0.29 -17.27
C LYS A 89 -47.28 0.65 -15.86
N PRO A 90 -47.23 -0.30 -14.91
CA PRO A 90 -46.74 -0.01 -13.57
C PRO A 90 -45.21 0.15 -13.60
N GLY A 91 -44.70 1.03 -12.75
CA GLY A 91 -43.28 1.24 -12.58
C GLY A 91 -42.92 1.94 -11.28
N ILE A 92 -41.63 1.95 -10.97
CA ILE A 92 -41.03 2.57 -9.79
C ILE A 92 -39.84 3.39 -10.25
N SER A 93 -39.79 4.66 -9.87
CA SER A 93 -38.63 5.54 -10.05
C SER A 93 -37.90 5.69 -8.72
N LEU A 94 -36.60 5.41 -8.72
CA LEU A 94 -35.72 5.57 -7.57
C LEU A 94 -34.71 6.69 -7.86
N ASN A 95 -34.71 7.72 -7.01
CA ASN A 95 -33.66 8.73 -6.99
C ASN A 95 -32.61 8.35 -5.94
N LEU A 96 -31.34 8.31 -6.35
CA LEU A 96 -30.23 7.86 -5.52
C LEU A 96 -29.30 9.02 -5.10
N GLN A 97 -29.62 10.24 -5.50
CA GLN A 97 -28.94 11.45 -5.03
C GLN A 97 -29.55 11.89 -3.69
N GLU A 98 -28.71 12.09 -2.67
CA GLU A 98 -29.08 12.69 -1.36
C GLU A 98 -29.40 14.18 -1.48
#